data_AF-A0A968WHE0-F1
#
_entry.id   AF-A0A968WHE0-F1
#
_cell.length_a   1.000
_cell.length_b   1.000
_cell.length_c   1.000
_cell.angle_alpha   90.00
_cell.angle_beta   90.00
_cell.angle_gamma   90.00
#
_symmetry.space_group_name_H-M   'P 1'
#
loop_
_entity.id
_entity.type
_entity.pdbx_description
1 polymer ?
#
loop_
_entity_poly.entity_id
_entity_poly.type
_entity_poly.pdbx_seq_one_letter_code
_entity_poly.pdbx_strand_id
1 'polypeptide(L)'
;EGCGASCSSWTRFFNYSTTSGNYLEVTQVIDTTGRFRQMVLKDKDTEFEKRRNELRKLMSDKSSGVDQDTFDWVAQQMDECNRAFTLETFSLHPDRLEIIAYCDLPNAIKNLSPNIRLPYKYADVAPYMRVKVR
;
A
#
# COMPACT_ATOMS: atom_id res chain seq x y z
N GLU A 1 -15.65 14.78 15.92
CA GLU A 1 -15.13 14.80 14.54
C GLU A 1 -16.28 14.43 13.61
N GLY A 2 -16.73 15.38 12.80
CA GLY A 2 -17.84 15.17 11.86
C GLY A 2 -17.30 14.90 10.47
N CYS A 3 -17.68 13.78 9.86
CA CYS A 3 -17.50 13.58 8.43
C CYS A 3 -18.52 14.42 7.65
N GLY A 4 -18.06 15.10 6.61
CA GLY A 4 -18.92 15.65 5.55
C GLY A 4 -19.30 14.56 4.53
N ALA A 5 -19.32 14.92 3.24
CA ALA A 5 -19.70 14.02 2.14
C ALA A 5 -18.73 12.85 1.87
N SER A 6 -17.52 12.88 2.43
CA SER A 6 -16.48 11.86 2.27
C SER A 6 -15.69 11.72 3.56
N CYS A 7 -15.72 10.54 4.17
CA CYS A 7 -14.82 10.19 5.26
C CYS A 7 -13.52 9.66 4.67
N SER A 8 -12.42 10.34 4.93
CA SER A 8 -11.10 9.75 4.69
C SER A 8 -10.48 9.29 5.99
N SER A 9 -10.43 7.97 6.19
CA SER A 9 -9.50 7.40 7.17
C SER A 9 -8.11 7.38 6.52
N TRP A 10 -7.22 8.24 7.00
CA TRP A 10 -5.79 8.03 6.79
C TRP A 10 -5.30 7.21 7.99
N THR A 11 -4.99 5.93 7.77
CA THR A 11 -4.29 5.14 8.78
C THR A 11 -2.81 5.34 8.51
N ARG A 12 -2.04 5.97 9.40
CA ARG A 12 -0.57 5.88 9.36
C ARG A 12 -0.13 4.81 10.35
N PHE A 13 0.77 3.93 9.93
CA PHE A 13 1.36 2.93 10.82
C PHE A 13 2.61 3.49 11.46
N PHE A 14 2.71 3.28 12.77
CA PHE A 14 3.87 3.65 13.56
C PHE A 14 4.37 2.38 14.26
N ASN A 15 5.55 1.89 13.87
CA ASN A 15 6.16 0.73 14.51
C ASN A 15 7.14 1.23 15.57
N TYR A 16 6.96 0.75 16.80
CA TYR A 16 7.73 1.17 17.97
C TYR A 16 8.36 -0.03 18.67
N SER A 17 9.63 0.09 19.03
CA SER A 17 10.29 -0.90 19.87
C SER A 17 10.08 -0.58 21.35
N THR A 18 9.43 -1.48 22.08
CA THR A 18 9.28 -1.37 23.54
C THR A 18 10.60 -1.56 24.29
N THR A 19 11.61 -2.15 23.64
CA THR A 19 12.95 -2.35 24.24
C THR A 19 13.82 -1.11 24.14
N SER A 20 13.89 -0.48 22.96
CA SER A 20 14.76 0.69 22.73
C SER A 20 14.06 2.02 22.95
N GLY A 21 12.73 2.03 23.01
CA GLY A 21 11.94 3.23 23.13
C GLY A 21 11.88 4.09 21.86
N ASN A 22 12.26 3.52 20.71
CA ASN A 22 12.43 4.27 19.47
C ASN A 22 11.46 3.81 18.38
N TYR A 23 11.18 4.73 17.46
CA TYR A 23 10.56 4.43 16.17
C TYR A 23 11.45 3.47 15.37
N LEU A 24 10.81 2.52 14.70
CA LEU A 24 11.49 1.57 13.82
C LEU A 24 11.30 1.95 12.37
N GLU A 25 12.41 2.17 11.68
CA GLU A 25 12.44 2.21 10.23
C GLU A 25 12.39 0.79 9.66
N VAL A 26 11.79 0.64 8.47
CA VAL A 26 11.73 -0.67 7.80
C VAL A 26 13.12 -1.26 7.55
N THR A 27 14.12 -0.40 7.32
CA THR A 27 15.54 -0.76 7.14
C THR A 27 16.16 -1.39 8.39
N GLN A 28 15.61 -1.12 9.58
CA GLN A 28 16.04 -1.73 10.83
C GLN A 28 15.39 -3.11 11.04
N VAL A 29 14.30 -3.40 10.33
CA VAL A 29 13.49 -4.62 10.48
C VAL A 29 13.81 -5.65 9.41
N ILE A 30 13.99 -5.22 8.16
CA ILE A 30 14.19 -6.09 7.00
C ILE A 30 15.18 -5.45 6.01
N ASP A 31 15.95 -6.26 5.28
CA ASP A 31 16.83 -5.75 4.24
C ASP A 31 16.07 -5.23 3.02
N THR A 32 16.09 -3.92 2.82
CA THR A 32 15.39 -3.21 1.73
C THR A 32 16.24 -2.96 0.49
N THR A 33 17.47 -3.49 0.43
CA THR A 33 18.40 -3.24 -0.68
C THR A 33 18.52 -4.41 -1.67
N GLY A 34 18.26 -5.63 -1.20
CA GLY A 34 18.45 -6.87 -1.98
C GLY A 34 17.17 -7.47 -2.57
N ARG A 35 17.10 -8.80 -2.55
CA ARG A 35 16.01 -9.59 -3.17
C ARG A 35 14.63 -9.25 -2.62
N PHE A 36 14.53 -8.92 -1.33
CA PHE A 36 13.26 -8.50 -0.74
C PHE A 36 12.68 -7.27 -1.45
N ARG A 37 13.51 -6.26 -1.75
CA ARG A 37 13.08 -5.08 -2.53
C ARG A 37 12.53 -5.48 -3.90
N GLN A 38 13.23 -6.37 -4.61
CA GLN A 38 12.79 -6.81 -5.94
C GLN A 38 11.46 -7.56 -5.86
N MET A 39 11.28 -8.40 -4.85
CA MET A 39 10.02 -9.08 -4.58
C MET A 39 8.90 -8.07 -4.31
N VAL A 40 9.13 -7.09 -3.44
CA VAL A 40 8.13 -6.05 -3.14
C VAL A 40 7.77 -5.23 -4.38
N LEU A 41 8.75 -4.84 -5.20
CA LEU A 41 8.48 -4.08 -6.42
C LEU A 41 7.64 -4.90 -7.42
N LYS A 42 7.93 -6.20 -7.57
CA LYS A 42 7.16 -7.09 -8.44
C LYS A 42 5.72 -7.29 -7.94
N ASP A 43 5.56 -7.52 -6.63
CA ASP A 43 4.23 -7.73 -6.03
C ASP A 43 3.40 -6.45 -6.07
N LYS A 44 4.05 -5.30 -5.84
CA LYS A 44 3.46 -3.97 -6.04
C LYS A 44 2.92 -3.82 -7.45
N ASP A 45 3.72 -4.03 -8.48
CA ASP A 45 3.28 -3.88 -9.87
C ASP A 45 2.10 -4.82 -10.18
N THR A 46 2.13 -6.03 -9.63
CA THR A 46 1.03 -7.00 -9.76
C THR A 46 -0.26 -6.49 -9.10
N GLU A 47 -0.17 -5.92 -7.90
CA GLU A 47 -1.34 -5.37 -7.21
C GLU A 47 -1.87 -4.12 -7.91
N PHE A 48 -1.01 -3.24 -8.44
CA PHE A 48 -1.44 -2.09 -9.26
C PHE A 48 -2.19 -2.53 -10.52
N GLU A 49 -1.69 -3.53 -11.24
CA GLU A 49 -2.40 -4.06 -12.42
C GLU A 49 -3.73 -4.71 -12.07
N LYS A 50 -3.80 -5.42 -10.93
CA LYS A 50 -5.06 -5.94 -10.41
C LYS A 50 -6.05 -4.80 -10.12
N ARG A 51 -5.61 -3.71 -9.50
CA ARG A 51 -6.46 -2.52 -9.24
C ARG A 51 -6.90 -1.82 -10.53
N ARG A 52 -6.05 -1.72 -11.56
CA ARG A 52 -6.48 -1.21 -12.87
C ARG A 52 -7.56 -2.08 -13.48
N ASN A 53 -7.43 -3.41 -13.36
CA ASN A 53 -8.45 -4.32 -13.87
C ASN A 53 -9.77 -4.23 -13.08
N GLU A 54 -9.72 -4.00 -11.76
CA GLU A 54 -10.90 -3.70 -10.94
C GLU A 54 -11.56 -2.39 -11.39
N LEU A 55 -10.78 -1.34 -11.65
CA LEU A 55 -11.29 -0.07 -12.16
C LEU A 55 -11.95 -0.20 -13.55
N ARG A 56 -11.37 -0.99 -14.46
CA ARG A 56 -11.98 -1.31 -15.77
C ARG A 56 -13.33 -2.03 -15.62
N LYS A 57 -13.45 -2.91 -14.63
CA LYS A 57 -14.73 -3.58 -14.32
C LYS A 57 -15.77 -2.59 -13.82
N LEU A 58 -15.38 -1.64 -12.97
CA LEU A 58 -16.28 -0.57 -12.50
C LEU A 58 -16.77 0.28 -13.68
N MET A 59 -15.88 0.71 -14.58
CA MET A 59 -16.27 1.46 -15.78
C MET A 59 -17.27 0.71 -16.68
N SER A 60 -17.17 -0.62 -16.70
CA SER A 60 -18.11 -1.47 -17.46
C SER A 60 -19.46 -1.66 -16.75
N ASP A 61 -19.53 -1.35 -15.45
CA ASP A 61 -20.74 -1.40 -14.64
C ASP A 61 -21.45 -0.04 -14.65
N LYS A 62 -22.61 0.03 -15.31
CA LYS A 62 -23.41 1.25 -15.43
C LYS A 62 -23.87 1.83 -14.08
N SER A 63 -23.84 1.04 -13.01
CA SER A 63 -24.24 1.46 -11.66
C SER A 63 -23.09 2.04 -10.83
N SER A 64 -21.84 1.92 -11.29
CA SER A 64 -20.65 2.34 -10.55
C SER A 64 -20.45 3.86 -10.52
N GLY A 65 -21.03 4.59 -11.48
CA GLY A 65 -20.79 6.02 -11.67
C GLY A 65 -19.39 6.37 -12.21
N VAL A 66 -18.63 5.38 -12.67
CA VAL A 66 -17.30 5.58 -13.28
C VAL A 66 -17.44 5.68 -14.79
N ASP A 67 -17.26 6.88 -15.34
CA ASP A 67 -17.15 7.11 -16.79
C ASP A 67 -15.69 7.05 -17.26
N GLN A 68 -15.48 7.25 -18.58
CA GLN A 68 -14.15 7.21 -19.19
C GLN A 68 -13.22 8.30 -18.61
N ASP A 69 -13.73 9.51 -18.40
CA ASP A 69 -12.94 10.62 -17.87
C ASP A 69 -12.47 10.34 -16.43
N THR A 70 -13.38 9.80 -15.59
CA THR A 70 -13.06 9.37 -14.23
C THR A 70 -12.06 8.21 -14.24
N PHE A 71 -12.25 7.25 -15.14
CA PHE A 71 -11.31 6.13 -15.32
C PHE A 71 -9.90 6.64 -15.66
N ASP A 72 -9.78 7.51 -16.65
CA ASP A 72 -8.49 8.04 -17.10
C ASP A 72 -7.80 8.86 -16.02
N TRP A 73 -8.58 9.66 -15.26
CA TRP A 73 -8.04 10.42 -14.13
C TRP A 73 -7.50 9.50 -13.03
N VAL A 74 -8.26 8.50 -12.60
CA VAL A 74 -7.81 7.55 -11.57
C VAL A 74 -6.61 6.75 -12.08
N ALA A 75 -6.62 6.31 -13.34
CA ALA A 75 -5.51 5.57 -13.94
C ALA A 75 -4.21 6.39 -13.95
N GLN A 76 -4.28 7.68 -14.30
CA GLN A 76 -3.13 8.58 -14.23
C GLN A 76 -2.60 8.72 -12.80
N GLN A 77 -3.50 8.91 -11.83
CA GLN A 77 -3.10 9.02 -10.42
C GLN A 77 -2.48 7.72 -9.89
N MET A 78 -2.98 6.56 -10.33
CA MET A 78 -2.36 5.27 -10.03
C MET A 78 -0.96 5.15 -10.62
N ASP A 79 -0.73 5.63 -11.84
CA ASP A 79 0.61 5.68 -12.46
C ASP A 79 1.59 6.55 -11.66
N GLU A 80 1.14 7.73 -11.26
CA GLU A 80 1.92 8.64 -10.40
C GLU A 80 2.26 7.99 -9.06
N CYS A 81 1.28 7.37 -8.40
CA CYS A 81 1.48 6.65 -7.15
C CYS A 81 2.46 5.47 -7.31
N ASN A 82 2.34 4.70 -8.40
CA ASN A 82 3.20 3.55 -8.66
C ASN A 82 4.67 3.97 -8.85
N ARG A 83 4.91 5.14 -9.47
CA ARG A 83 6.24 5.73 -9.66
C ARG A 83 6.79 6.33 -8.37
N ALA A 84 5.93 6.93 -7.54
CA ALA A 84 6.30 7.55 -6.27
C ALA A 84 6.49 6.54 -5.12
N PHE A 85 6.25 5.25 -5.36
CA PHE A 85 6.34 4.22 -4.34
C PHE A 85 7.71 4.21 -3.63
N THR A 86 7.68 4.35 -2.30
CA THR A 86 8.83 4.15 -1.42
C THR A 86 8.60 2.94 -0.50
N LEU A 87 9.68 2.18 -0.27
CA LEU A 87 9.66 1.06 0.66
C LEU A 87 9.98 1.59 2.05
N GLU A 88 9.03 2.29 2.67
CA GLU A 88 9.21 2.97 3.96
C GLU A 88 8.07 2.70 4.94
N THR A 89 6.84 2.62 4.43
CA THR A 89 5.66 2.36 5.25
C THR A 89 5.43 0.87 5.38
N PHE A 90 5.36 0.39 6.62
CA PHE A 90 5.12 -1.01 6.93
C PHE A 90 4.33 -1.17 8.23
N SER A 91 3.82 -2.38 8.48
CA SER A 91 3.29 -2.79 9.78
C SER A 91 3.76 -4.19 10.13
N LEU A 92 4.00 -4.41 11.43
CA LEU A 92 4.30 -5.73 11.98
C LEU A 92 3.05 -6.30 12.65
N HIS A 93 2.59 -7.44 12.13
CA HIS A 93 1.53 -8.24 12.72
C HIS A 93 2.13 -9.48 13.38
N PRO A 94 1.36 -10.22 14.20
CA PRO A 94 1.85 -11.46 14.82
C PRO A 94 2.33 -12.51 13.81
N ASP A 95 1.73 -12.57 12.62
CA ASP A 95 1.95 -13.61 11.61
C ASP A 95 2.66 -13.12 10.34
N ARG A 96 2.77 -11.81 10.15
CA ARG A 96 3.26 -11.21 8.90
C ARG A 96 3.86 -9.82 9.07
N LEU A 97 4.74 -9.47 8.13
CA LEU A 97 5.12 -8.11 7.81
C LEU A 97 4.24 -7.63 6.65
N GLU A 98 3.70 -6.43 6.73
CA GLU A 98 2.91 -5.83 5.64
C GLU A 98 3.60 -4.56 5.16
N ILE A 99 3.89 -4.47 3.86
CA ILE A 99 4.32 -3.22 3.20
C ILE A 99 3.08 -2.52 2.68
N ILE A 100 3.00 -1.21 2.89
CA ILE A 100 1.79 -0.43 2.61
C ILE A 100 2.17 0.74 1.73
N ALA A 101 1.42 0.95 0.65
CA ALA A 101 1.53 2.15 -0.18
C ALA A 101 0.21 2.91 -0.16
N TYR A 102 0.30 4.19 0.18
CA TYR A 102 -0.84 5.10 0.12
C TYR A 102 -0.83 5.81 -1.22
N CYS A 103 -1.96 5.74 -1.92
CA CYS A 103 -2.24 6.59 -3.07
C CYS A 103 -3.29 7.61 -2.65
N ASP A 104 -2.86 8.85 -2.40
CA ASP A 104 -3.75 9.93 -2.02
C ASP A 104 -4.42 10.51 -3.27
N LEU A 105 -5.63 10.04 -3.57
CA LEU A 105 -6.42 10.61 -4.65
C LEU A 105 -7.11 11.92 -4.21
N PRO A 106 -7.35 12.86 -5.15
CA PRO A 106 -8.15 14.05 -4.91
C PRO A 106 -9.52 13.72 -4.30
N ASN A 107 -10.05 14.62 -3.45
CA ASN A 107 -11.30 14.40 -2.72
C ASN A 107 -12.49 13.98 -3.62
N ALA A 108 -12.53 14.46 -4.87
CA ALA A 108 -13.59 14.15 -5.84
C ALA A 108 -13.63 12.66 -6.25
N ILE A 109 -12.50 11.96 -6.23
CA ILE A 109 -12.35 10.55 -6.64
C ILE A 109 -11.75 9.69 -5.52
N LYS A 110 -11.76 10.20 -4.29
CA LYS A 110 -11.08 9.58 -3.14
C LYS A 110 -11.63 8.21 -2.77
N ASN A 111 -12.92 7.97 -3.02
CA ASN A 111 -13.55 6.66 -2.86
C ASN A 111 -12.98 5.58 -3.80
N LEU A 112 -12.27 5.99 -4.85
CA LEU A 112 -11.59 5.10 -5.81
C LEU A 112 -10.10 4.90 -5.46
N SER A 113 -9.64 5.42 -4.31
CA SER A 113 -8.23 5.29 -3.91
C SER A 113 -7.85 3.82 -3.74
N PRO A 114 -6.80 3.33 -4.42
CA PRO A 114 -6.36 1.97 -4.23
C PRO A 114 -5.68 1.82 -2.86
N ASN A 115 -6.04 0.76 -2.14
CA ASN A 115 -5.39 0.37 -0.90
C ASN A 115 -4.37 -0.74 -1.20
N ILE A 116 -3.14 -0.35 -1.50
CA ILE A 116 -2.07 -1.28 -1.87
C ILE A 116 -1.41 -1.80 -0.60
N ARG A 117 -1.66 -3.08 -0.30
CA ARG A 117 -1.11 -3.80 0.85
C ARG A 117 -0.46 -5.08 0.39
N LEU A 118 0.78 -5.26 0.80
CA LEU A 118 1.62 -6.38 0.40
C LEU A 118 1.99 -7.19 1.66
N PRO A 119 1.19 -8.20 2.02
CA PRO A 119 1.43 -9.02 3.20
C PRO A 119 2.48 -10.11 2.91
N TYR A 120 3.43 -10.26 3.81
CA TYR A 120 4.51 -11.24 3.76
C TYR A 120 4.54 -12.07 5.04
N LYS A 121 4.30 -13.38 4.94
CA LYS A 121 4.47 -14.27 6.09
C LYS A 121 5.93 -14.25 6.52
N TYR A 122 6.19 -14.25 7.82
CA TYR A 122 7.56 -14.24 8.32
C TYR A 122 8.39 -15.42 7.82
N ALA A 123 7.79 -16.59 7.59
CA ALA A 123 8.47 -17.74 7.01
C ALA A 123 9.09 -17.45 5.63
N ASP A 124 8.41 -16.64 4.80
CA ASP A 124 8.82 -16.35 3.43
C ASP A 124 9.89 -15.24 3.38
N VAL A 125 9.89 -14.34 4.37
CA VAL A 125 10.83 -13.21 4.44
C VAL A 125 11.92 -13.36 5.49
N ALA A 126 11.91 -14.42 6.28
CA ALA A 126 12.90 -14.70 7.33
C ALA A 126 14.35 -14.52 6.87
N PRO A 127 14.77 -14.95 5.65
CA PRO A 127 16.14 -14.74 5.19
C PRO A 127 16.57 -13.27 5.06
N TYR A 128 15.62 -12.35 4.98
CA TYR A 128 15.86 -10.91 4.82
C TYR A 128 15.67 -10.13 6.12
N MET A 129 15.08 -10.75 7.15
CA MET A 129 14.77 -10.10 8.41
C MET A 129 16.06 -9.78 9.19
N ARG A 130 16.11 -8.58 9.75
CA ARG A 130 17.21 -8.09 10.62
C ARG A 130 16.86 -8.23 12.11
N VAL A 131 15.59 -8.45 12.42
CA VAL A 131 15.08 -8.65 13.77
C VAL A 131 14.49 -10.05 13.95
N LYS A 132 14.59 -10.59 15.16
CA LYS A 132 13.89 -11.83 15.52
C LYS A 132 12.44 -11.48 15.84
N VAL A 133 11.52 -11.97 15.03
CA VAL A 133 10.10 -11.93 15.34
C VAL A 133 9.75 -13.23 16.06
N ARG A 134 9.08 -13.11 17.23
CA ARG A 134 8.69 -14.25 18.06
C ARG A 134 7.39 -14.86 17.59
#